data_AF-A0A2Z3KGP5-F1
#
_entry.id   AF-A0A2Z3KGP5-F1
#
_cell.length_a   1.000
_cell.length_b   1.000
_cell.length_c   1.000
_cell.angle_alpha   90.00
_cell.angle_beta   90.00
_cell.angle_gamma   90.00
#
_symmetry.space_group_name_H-M   'P 1'
#
loop_
_entity.id
_entity.type
_entity.pdbx_description
1 polymer ?
#
loop_
_entity_poly.entity_id
_entity_poly.type
_entity_poly.pdbx_seq_one_letter_code
_entity_poly.pdbx_strand_id
1 'polypeptide(L)'
;MTPEYFWTKITDFCEKKNMSMTKFCAVNQVSIPVDSWRYCLRKKKFPPEKTIMNVKFLFSDDEIHELLCSNSYPVEVKPEDDVTGEIMLSLNLSSSYKAHLRLRRKIQRLFYQGEL
;
A
#
# COMPACT_ATOMS: atom_id res chain seq x y z
N MET A 1 -4.64 -11.71 -3.48
CA MET A 1 -3.97 -11.56 -4.78
C MET A 1 -2.48 -11.80 -4.63
N THR A 2 -1.84 -12.54 -5.53
CA THR A 2 -0.38 -12.78 -5.47
C THR A 2 0.40 -11.71 -6.25
N PRO A 3 1.66 -11.41 -5.88
CA PRO A 3 2.52 -10.51 -6.64
C PRO A 3 2.71 -10.96 -8.09
N GLU A 4 2.77 -12.27 -8.32
CA GLU A 4 2.90 -12.86 -9.65
C GLU A 4 1.71 -12.50 -10.53
N TYR A 5 0.48 -12.68 -10.02
CA TYR A 5 -0.73 -12.31 -10.74
C TYR A 5 -0.78 -10.81 -11.08
N PHE A 6 -0.39 -9.96 -10.13
CA PHE A 6 -0.29 -8.51 -10.35
C PHE A 6 0.65 -8.17 -11.51
N TRP A 7 1.86 -8.74 -11.50
CA TRP A 7 2.86 -8.48 -12.52
C TRP A 7 2.44 -9.02 -13.88
N THR A 8 1.79 -10.19 -13.93
CA THR A 8 1.24 -10.75 -15.16
C THR A 8 0.19 -9.84 -15.80
N LYS A 9 -0.76 -9.27 -15.02
CA LYS A 9 -1.72 -8.31 -15.59
C LYS A 9 -1.05 -7.09 -16.22
N ILE A 10 0.03 -6.62 -15.61
CA ILE A 10 0.77 -5.45 -16.10
C ILE A 10 1.57 -5.78 -17.36
N THR A 11 2.22 -6.94 -17.41
CA THR A 11 2.93 -7.39 -18.62
C THR A 11 1.96 -7.64 -19.77
N ASP A 12 0.83 -8.29 -19.51
CA ASP A 12 -0.21 -8.55 -20.52
C ASP A 12 -0.77 -7.25 -21.09
N PHE A 13 -0.98 -6.24 -20.24
CA PHE A 13 -1.41 -4.91 -20.70
C PHE A 13 -0.36 -4.23 -21.58
N CYS A 14 0.92 -4.31 -21.18
CA CYS A 14 2.03 -3.76 -21.95
C CYS A 14 2.13 -4.43 -23.33
N GLU A 15 1.99 -5.75 -23.40
CA GLU A 15 2.00 -6.52 -24.66
C GLU A 15 0.82 -6.17 -25.54
N LYS A 16 -0.41 -6.15 -25.00
CA LYS A 16 -1.63 -5.77 -25.74
C LYS A 16 -1.57 -4.36 -26.32
N LYS A 17 -0.88 -3.44 -25.64
CA LYS A 17 -0.70 -2.06 -26.09
C LYS A 17 0.58 -1.84 -26.90
N ASN A 18 1.35 -2.89 -27.16
CA ASN A 18 2.67 -2.84 -27.80
C ASN A 18 3.55 -1.74 -27.17
N MET A 19 3.59 -1.72 -25.84
CA MET A 19 4.17 -0.66 -25.04
C MET A 19 5.28 -1.23 -24.15
N SER A 20 6.42 -0.53 -24.12
CA SER A 20 7.52 -0.89 -23.21
C SER A 20 7.18 -0.56 -21.76
N MET A 21 7.77 -1.27 -20.81
CA MET A 21 7.57 -1.03 -19.37
C MET A 21 8.00 0.40 -18.95
N THR A 22 9.02 0.97 -19.60
CA THR A 22 9.42 2.37 -19.42
C THR A 22 8.32 3.33 -19.85
N LYS A 23 7.72 3.11 -21.02
CA LYS A 23 6.61 3.92 -21.53
C LYS A 23 5.35 3.73 -20.69
N PHE A 24 5.07 2.53 -20.20
CA PHE A 24 4.00 2.25 -19.25
C PHE A 24 4.14 3.08 -17.97
N CYS A 25 5.34 3.10 -17.38
CA CYS A 25 5.58 3.87 -16.16
C CYS A 25 5.40 5.37 -16.39
N ALA A 26 5.87 5.90 -17.52
CA ALA A 26 5.74 7.30 -17.87
C ALA A 26 4.27 7.71 -18.12
N VAL A 27 3.51 6.91 -18.86
CA VAL A 27 2.11 7.21 -19.22
C VAL A 27 1.20 7.16 -17.99
N ASN A 28 1.41 6.18 -17.10
CA ASN A 28 0.56 5.99 -15.92
C ASN A 28 1.06 6.77 -14.70
N GLN A 29 2.00 7.70 -14.89
CA GLN A 29 2.57 8.55 -13.83
C GLN A 29 2.96 7.71 -12.61
N VAL A 30 3.63 6.58 -12.86
CA VAL A 30 4.12 5.70 -11.82
C VAL A 30 5.08 6.52 -10.96
N SER A 31 4.72 6.72 -9.70
CA SER A 31 5.35 7.66 -8.77
C SER A 31 6.73 7.20 -8.28
N ILE A 32 7.23 6.08 -8.77
CA ILE A 32 8.56 5.54 -8.44
C ILE A 32 9.45 5.46 -9.69
N PRO A 33 10.78 5.55 -9.52
CA PRO A 33 11.72 5.33 -10.62
C PRO A 33 11.49 3.97 -11.29
N VAL A 34 11.71 3.92 -12.62
CA VAL A 34 11.53 2.69 -13.41
C VAL A 34 12.42 1.55 -12.90
N ASP A 35 13.60 1.86 -12.37
CA ASP A 35 14.50 0.85 -11.82
C ASP A 35 13.95 0.23 -10.52
N SER A 36 13.30 1.02 -9.68
CA SER A 36 12.60 0.54 -8.49
C SER A 36 11.39 -0.33 -8.88
N TRP A 37 10.68 0.04 -9.94
CA TRP A 37 9.60 -0.76 -10.50
C TRP A 37 10.09 -2.12 -11.02
N ARG A 38 11.17 -2.13 -11.80
CA ARG A 38 11.86 -3.35 -12.27
C ARG A 38 12.41 -4.17 -11.10
N TYR A 39 12.85 -3.52 -10.02
CA TYR A 39 13.30 -4.20 -8.82
C TYR A 39 12.14 -4.93 -8.12
N CYS A 40 10.98 -4.29 -7.96
CA CYS A 40 9.78 -4.93 -7.40
C CYS A 40 9.32 -6.13 -8.24
N LEU A 41 9.34 -5.99 -9.57
CA LEU A 41 9.06 -7.08 -10.51
C LEU A 41 10.02 -8.26 -10.30
N ARG A 42 11.33 -8.02 -10.29
CA ARG A 42 12.34 -9.08 -10.08
C ARG A 42 12.24 -9.75 -8.71
N LYS A 43 11.89 -8.99 -7.67
CA LYS A 43 11.75 -9.50 -6.30
C LYS A 43 10.37 -10.09 -6.01
N LYS A 44 9.46 -10.11 -7.00
CA LYS A 44 8.06 -10.54 -6.83
C LYS A 44 7.40 -9.85 -5.64
N LYS A 45 7.64 -8.54 -5.49
CA LYS A 45 7.03 -7.72 -4.45
C LYS A 45 6.00 -6.78 -5.06
N PHE A 46 5.00 -6.42 -4.26
CA PHE A 46 4.11 -5.33 -4.62
C PHE A 46 4.87 -3.99 -4.59
N PRO A 47 4.55 -3.08 -5.51
CA PRO A 47 4.99 -1.70 -5.42
C PRO A 47 4.27 -0.97 -4.26
N PRO A 48 4.68 0.25 -3.89
CA PRO A 48 4.01 1.03 -2.85
C PRO A 48 2.54 1.30 -3.18
N GLU A 49 1.69 1.40 -2.16
CA GLU A 49 0.24 1.64 -2.30
C GLU A 49 -0.10 2.83 -3.20
N LYS A 50 0.63 3.95 -3.04
CA LYS A 50 0.45 5.14 -3.90
C LYS A 50 0.65 4.84 -5.38
N THR A 51 1.55 3.92 -5.69
CA THR A 51 1.84 3.51 -7.07
C THR A 51 0.82 2.51 -7.59
N ILE A 52 0.33 1.62 -6.72
CA ILE A 52 -0.77 0.69 -7.04
C ILE A 52 -2.03 1.48 -7.44
N MET A 53 -2.33 2.55 -6.71
CA MET A 53 -3.48 3.42 -7.01
C MET A 53 -3.40 4.06 -8.41
N ASN A 54 -2.19 4.27 -8.94
CA ASN A 54 -2.00 4.81 -10.29
C ASN A 54 -2.26 3.76 -11.39
N VAL A 55 -2.24 2.47 -11.06
CA VAL A 55 -2.52 1.36 -11.98
C VAL A 55 -3.85 0.66 -11.69
N LYS A 56 -4.68 1.24 -10.82
CA LYS A 56 -5.96 0.67 -10.39
C LYS A 56 -6.91 0.34 -11.54
N PHE A 57 -6.83 1.08 -12.65
CA PHE A 57 -7.68 0.87 -13.83
C PHE A 57 -7.47 -0.50 -14.52
N LEU A 58 -6.41 -1.24 -14.16
CA LEU A 58 -6.13 -2.60 -14.67
C LEU A 58 -6.79 -3.71 -13.84
N PHE A 59 -7.38 -3.35 -12.69
CA PHE A 59 -7.88 -4.28 -11.69
C PHE A 59 -9.33 -3.94 -11.35
N SER A 60 -10.10 -4.93 -10.90
CA SER A 60 -11.42 -4.67 -10.32
C SER A 60 -11.29 -4.04 -8.94
N ASP A 61 -12.37 -3.41 -8.45
CA ASP A 61 -12.38 -2.81 -7.10
C ASP A 61 -12.08 -3.85 -6.01
N ASP A 62 -12.57 -5.08 -6.17
CA ASP A 62 -12.30 -6.20 -5.26
C ASP A 62 -10.82 -6.62 -5.28
N GLU A 63 -10.20 -6.68 -6.46
CA GLU A 63 -8.77 -7.00 -6.62
C GLU A 63 -7.88 -5.91 -6.01
N ILE A 64 -8.24 -4.64 -6.19
CA ILE A 64 -7.52 -3.50 -5.58
C ILE A 64 -7.64 -3.54 -4.07
N HIS A 65 -8.85 -3.80 -3.55
CA HIS A 65 -9.09 -3.92 -2.12
C HIS A 65 -8.23 -5.05 -1.53
N GLU A 66 -8.20 -6.21 -2.17
CA GLU A 66 -7.37 -7.34 -1.73
C GLU A 66 -5.87 -7.03 -1.81
N LEU A 67 -5.44 -6.27 -2.82
CA LEU A 67 -4.06 -5.83 -3.00
C LEU A 67 -3.63 -4.86 -1.88
N LEU A 68 -4.44 -3.85 -1.57
CA LEU A 68 -4.16 -2.91 -0.47
C LEU A 68 -4.13 -3.63 0.88
N CYS A 69 -5.09 -4.53 1.13
CA CYS A 69 -5.13 -5.32 2.37
C CYS A 69 -3.95 -6.32 2.50
N SER A 70 -3.45 -6.84 1.38
CA SER A 70 -2.28 -7.75 1.37
C SER A 70 -0.96 -7.00 1.50
N ASN A 71 -0.90 -5.72 1.08
CA ASN A 71 0.26 -4.85 1.29
C ASN A 71 0.31 -4.23 2.70
N SER A 72 -0.79 -4.30 3.46
CA SER A 72 -0.94 -3.70 4.79
C SER A 72 -0.56 -4.61 5.97
N TYR A 73 0.10 -5.76 5.73
CA TYR A 73 0.68 -6.55 6.84
C TYR A 73 1.97 -5.92 7.37
N PRO A 74 2.21 -5.99 8.69
CA PRO A 74 2.89 -4.95 9.44
C PRO A 74 4.35 -4.88 9.04
N VAL A 75 4.82 -3.66 8.76
CA VAL A 75 6.22 -3.32 9.02
C VAL A 75 6.47 -3.75 10.46
N GLU A 76 7.43 -4.64 10.70
CA GLU A 76 7.96 -4.86 12.05
C GLU A 76 8.48 -3.50 12.52
N VAL A 77 7.64 -2.76 13.25
CA VAL A 77 7.98 -1.46 13.80
C VAL A 77 9.02 -1.76 14.86
N LYS A 78 10.30 -1.51 14.53
CA LYS A 78 11.33 -1.45 15.55
C LYS A 78 10.96 -0.27 16.46
N PRO A 79 11.00 -0.44 17.79
CA PRO A 79 10.55 0.57 18.76
C PRO A 79 11.33 1.90 18.67
N GLU A 80 12.39 1.95 17.86
CA GLU A 80 13.25 3.11 17.64
C GLU A 80 12.72 4.10 16.58
N ASP A 81 11.76 3.70 15.74
CA ASP A 81 11.19 4.54 14.66
C ASP A 81 9.99 5.40 15.11
N ASP A 82 9.76 5.54 16.42
CA ASP A 82 8.62 6.23 17.03
C ASP A 82 8.76 7.77 17.00
N VAL A 83 9.19 8.32 15.85
CA VAL A 83 9.18 9.77 15.56
C VAL A 83 8.04 10.15 14.60
N THR A 84 7.31 9.17 14.06
CA THR A 84 6.25 9.43 13.06
C THR A 84 4.83 9.57 13.67
N GLY A 85 4.70 9.42 14.98
CA GLY A 85 3.43 9.56 15.71
C GLY A 85 2.81 10.97 15.66
N GLU A 86 3.62 12.01 15.39
CA GLU A 86 3.14 13.40 15.32
C GLU A 86 2.60 13.83 13.94
N ILE A 87 2.97 13.14 12.85
CA ILE A 87 2.51 13.52 11.50
C ILE A 87 1.12 12.91 11.19
N MET A 88 0.72 11.84 11.88
CA MET A 88 -0.55 11.12 11.64
C MET A 88 -1.81 11.74 12.27
N LEU A 89 -1.72 12.95 12.85
CA LEU A 89 -2.87 13.64 13.45
C LEU A 89 -3.51 14.70 12.55
N SER A 90 -2.97 14.94 11.35
CA SER A 90 -3.43 16.03 10.46
C SER A 90 -4.26 15.60 9.25
N LEU A 91 -4.65 14.33 9.11
CA LEU A 91 -5.53 13.89 8.02
C LEU A 91 -7.00 13.75 8.47
N ASN A 92 -7.90 14.28 7.64
CA ASN A 92 -9.35 14.45 7.78
C ASN A 92 -10.14 13.16 8.09
N LEU A 93 -9.92 12.56 9.25
CA LEU A 93 -10.72 11.44 9.73
C LEU A 93 -12.05 11.93 10.31
N SER A 94 -13.14 11.22 10.00
CA SER A 94 -14.46 11.50 10.58
C SER A 94 -14.43 11.39 12.10
N SER A 95 -15.28 12.16 12.78
CA SER A 95 -15.35 12.18 14.26
C SER A 95 -15.60 10.78 14.86
N SER A 96 -16.37 9.95 14.16
CA SER A 96 -16.64 8.56 14.53
C SER A 96 -15.36 7.71 14.51
N TYR A 97 -14.55 7.82 13.46
CA TYR A 97 -13.30 7.08 13.35
C TYR A 97 -12.25 7.56 14.36
N LYS A 98 -12.21 8.87 14.65
CA LYS A 98 -11.37 9.42 15.73
C LYS A 98 -11.78 8.88 17.11
N ALA A 99 -13.08 8.74 17.37
CA ALA A 99 -13.58 8.15 18.62
C ALA A 99 -13.18 6.67 18.73
N HIS A 100 -13.30 5.91 17.64
CA HIS A 100 -12.88 4.51 17.60
C HIS A 100 -11.38 4.35 17.88
N LEU A 101 -10.53 5.18 17.27
CA LEU A 101 -9.08 5.14 17.53
C LEU A 101 -8.73 5.51 18.97
N ARG A 102 -9.42 6.50 19.56
CA ARG A 102 -9.23 6.86 20.98
C ARG A 102 -9.61 5.71 21.90
N LEU A 103 -10.72 5.01 21.62
CA LEU A 103 -11.16 3.85 22.39
C LEU A 103 -10.15 2.71 22.28
N ARG A 104 -9.71 2.38 21.06
CA ARG A 104 -8.70 1.34 20.82
C ARG A 104 -7.40 1.62 21.59
N ARG A 105 -6.90 2.86 21.54
CA ARG A 105 -5.71 3.29 22.30
C ARG A 105 -5.92 3.25 23.81
N LYS A 106 -7.14 3.49 24.30
CA LYS A 106 -7.47 3.38 25.73
C LYS A 106 -7.44 1.92 26.18
N ILE A 107 -8.07 1.02 25.43
CA ILE A 107 -8.09 -0.42 25.71
C ILE A 107 -6.66 -0.97 25.70
N GLN A 108 -5.84 -0.62 24.71
CA GLN A 108 -4.43 -1.05 24.66
C GLN A 108 -3.66 -0.60 25.91
N ARG A 109 -3.81 0.66 26.33
CA ARG A 109 -3.14 1.16 27.55
C ARG A 109 -3.56 0.38 28.79
N LEU A 110 -4.86 0.16 28.97
CA LEU A 110 -5.39 -0.62 30.09
C LEU A 110 -4.86 -2.06 30.09
N PHE A 111 -4.78 -2.70 28.91
CA PHE A 111 -4.22 -4.04 28.75
C PHE A 111 -2.72 -4.09 29.12
N TYR A 112 -1.94 -3.11 28.67
CA TYR A 112 -0.51 -3.01 29.02
C TYR A 112 -0.26 -2.65 30.48
N GLN A 113 -1.23 -2.01 31.15
CA GLN A 113 -1.18 -1.67 32.58
C GLN A 113 -1.68 -2.81 33.47
N GLY A 114 -2.19 -3.91 32.90
CA GLY A 114 -2.75 -5.03 33.67
C GLY A 114 -4.08 -4.70 34.37
N GLU A 115 -4.78 -3.66 33.91
CA GLU A 115 -6.08 -3.23 34.43
C GLU A 115 -7.27 -3.90 33.69
N LEU A 116 -6.98 -4.87 32.81
CA LEU A 116 -7.93 -5.63 31.98
C LEU A 116 -7.53 -7.10 31.86
#